data_AF-A0A9D2NPI3-F1
#
_entry.id   AF-A0A9D2NPI3-F1
#
_cell.length_a   1.000
_cell.length_b   1.000
_cell.length_c   1.000
_cell.angle_alpha   90.00
_cell.angle_beta   90.00
_cell.angle_gamma   90.00
#
_symmetry.space_group_name_H-M   'P 1'
#
loop_
_entity.id
_entity.type
_entity.pdbx_description
1 polymer ?
#
loop_
_entity_poly.entity_id
_entity_poly.type
_entity_poly.pdbx_seq_one_letter_code
_entity_poly.pdbx_strand_id
1 'polypeptide(L)'
;MRGSELLNKMDLISPQYIHAADIQSRTKRTGLKKWCAIAACLCLVFILAVPVMAASMPAFYNMLYTVSPATAQFFKPVHLSCEDNGIRMEVSAAYIHENIAEIYISVQDLEGTKFDETIDLFDSYQINTPFDCSSHCVLSGYDPDTHTAEFLITIEQWDDQDITGDKLTFSLREILSNKETYKGIINEVNLSDIQFDNTTQGVDPRGIGGSEFIEKYEESAEQDLLTVLKPSGTICSPVDGVSLTGIGYVDGYLHIQVYYKDILKTDNHGTIALTNKETDETISADGSVAFFDDAGENSYEDYIFTEIPAETLGEYDLYGEFITSSGSIEGNWSVTFPLENTDNH
;
A
#
# COMPACT_ATOMS: atom_id res chain seq x y z
N MET A 1 -14.16 11.93 2.96
CA MET A 1 -14.07 12.10 1.48
C MET A 1 -15.44 12.24 0.86
N ARG A 2 -15.60 13.01 -0.24
CA ARG A 2 -16.84 12.98 -1.04
C ARG A 2 -16.78 11.74 -1.94
N GLY A 3 -17.86 10.96 -2.04
CA GLY A 3 -17.87 9.66 -2.74
C GLY A 3 -17.38 9.66 -4.21
N SER A 4 -17.27 10.84 -4.84
CA SER A 4 -16.71 11.00 -6.18
C SER A 4 -15.18 10.84 -6.27
N GLU A 5 -14.42 11.12 -5.21
CA GLU A 5 -12.95 10.94 -5.21
C GLU A 5 -12.55 9.48 -5.05
N LEU A 6 -13.40 8.68 -4.38
CA LEU A 6 -13.22 7.24 -4.25
C LEU A 6 -13.44 6.53 -5.60
N LEU A 7 -14.46 6.96 -6.36
CA LEU A 7 -14.77 6.41 -7.68
C LEU A 7 -13.64 6.63 -8.72
N ASN A 8 -13.00 7.80 -8.71
CA ASN A 8 -11.85 8.05 -9.59
C ASN A 8 -10.62 7.19 -9.24
N LYS A 9 -10.53 6.67 -8.00
CA LYS A 9 -9.50 5.70 -7.60
C LYS A 9 -9.91 4.24 -7.87
N MET A 10 -11.17 3.99 -8.23
CA MET A 10 -11.74 2.67 -8.57
C MET A 10 -11.78 2.40 -10.09
N ASP A 11 -11.04 3.17 -10.91
CA ASP A 11 -10.99 3.03 -12.39
C ASP A 11 -10.27 1.74 -12.87
N LEU A 12 -10.15 0.72 -12.02
CA LEU A 12 -9.66 -0.63 -12.34
C LEU A 12 -10.79 -1.64 -12.56
N ILE A 13 -12.06 -1.22 -12.60
CA ILE A 13 -13.18 -2.09 -12.96
C ILE A 13 -13.40 -2.04 -14.47
N SER A 14 -13.34 -3.21 -15.13
CA SER A 14 -13.50 -3.38 -16.58
C SER A 14 -14.77 -2.67 -17.13
N PRO A 15 -14.67 -1.85 -18.21
CA PRO A 15 -15.77 -1.08 -18.80
C PRO A 15 -16.96 -1.90 -19.34
N GLN A 16 -16.86 -3.23 -19.37
CA GLN A 16 -17.87 -4.10 -19.99
C GLN A 16 -19.19 -4.24 -19.19
N TYR A 17 -19.28 -3.67 -17.98
CA TYR A 17 -20.46 -3.84 -17.11
C TYR A 17 -21.36 -2.60 -16.97
N ILE A 18 -21.05 -1.48 -17.63
CA ILE A 18 -21.84 -0.24 -17.53
C ILE A 18 -23.13 -0.27 -18.40
N HIS A 19 -23.29 -1.23 -19.31
CA HIS A 19 -24.38 -1.18 -20.32
C HIS A 19 -25.62 -2.04 -20.07
N ALA A 20 -25.80 -2.67 -18.91
CA ALA A 20 -26.94 -3.55 -18.64
C ALA A 20 -28.01 -2.98 -17.68
N ALA A 21 -28.16 -1.65 -17.59
CA ALA A 21 -29.06 -1.03 -16.60
C ALA A 21 -30.04 0.01 -17.17
N ASP A 22 -30.46 -0.11 -18.42
CA ASP A 22 -31.57 0.69 -18.95
C ASP A 22 -32.72 -0.22 -19.38
N ILE A 23 -33.75 -0.32 -18.53
CA ILE A 23 -35.19 -0.35 -18.84
C ILE A 23 -35.93 -0.53 -17.51
N GLN A 24 -36.48 0.56 -16.97
CA GLN A 24 -37.43 0.53 -15.85
C GLN A 24 -38.86 0.60 -16.40
N SER A 25 -39.72 -0.35 -16.02
CA SER A 25 -41.16 -0.28 -16.32
C SER A 25 -41.91 0.44 -15.20
N ARG A 26 -42.69 1.47 -15.56
CA ARG A 26 -43.62 2.18 -14.67
C ARG A 26 -44.90 1.38 -14.47
N THR A 27 -45.37 1.26 -13.23
CA THR A 27 -46.79 1.00 -12.94
C THR A 27 -47.39 1.97 -11.91
N LYS A 28 -48.70 2.19 -12.07
CA LYS A 28 -49.48 3.32 -11.57
C LYS A 28 -49.99 3.13 -10.13
N ARG A 29 -50.17 4.26 -9.44
CA ARG A 29 -50.85 4.42 -8.15
C ARG A 29 -52.38 4.34 -8.27
N THR A 30 -53.01 3.61 -7.35
CA THR A 30 -54.27 3.92 -6.63
C THR A 30 -54.26 3.05 -5.35
N GLY A 31 -54.89 3.33 -4.21
CA GLY A 31 -55.70 4.43 -3.71
C GLY A 31 -55.69 4.32 -2.17
N LEU A 32 -55.53 5.47 -1.50
CA LEU A 32 -55.44 5.58 -0.04
C LEU A 32 -56.84 5.50 0.60
N LYS A 33 -56.92 4.86 1.77
CA LYS A 33 -57.86 5.05 2.90
C LYS A 33 -58.45 3.73 3.37
N LYS A 34 -57.77 3.07 4.31
CA LYS A 34 -58.35 2.22 5.39
C LYS A 34 -57.32 1.56 6.33
N TRP A 35 -56.10 2.09 6.46
CA TRP A 35 -55.03 1.44 7.26
C TRP A 35 -54.53 2.26 8.46
N CYS A 36 -55.23 3.32 8.86
CA CYS A 36 -54.78 4.17 9.98
C CYS A 36 -54.94 3.53 11.37
N ALA A 37 -55.53 2.33 11.49
CA ALA A 37 -55.64 1.63 12.78
C ALA A 37 -54.64 0.47 12.95
N ILE A 38 -54.06 -0.06 11.86
CA ILE A 38 -53.04 -1.13 11.93
C ILE A 38 -51.62 -0.54 12.00
N ALA A 39 -51.43 0.69 11.52
CA ALA A 39 -50.14 1.39 11.60
C ALA A 39 -49.70 1.67 13.05
N ALA A 40 -50.62 1.97 13.98
CA ALA A 40 -50.25 2.32 15.36
C ALA A 40 -49.72 1.13 16.17
N CYS A 41 -50.26 -0.08 15.97
CA CYS A 41 -49.77 -1.28 16.66
C CYS A 41 -48.46 -1.81 16.05
N LEU A 42 -48.25 -1.66 14.73
CA LEU A 42 -46.97 -1.98 14.10
C LEU A 42 -45.88 -0.97 14.51
N CYS A 43 -46.18 0.32 14.62
CA CYS A 43 -45.21 1.31 15.09
C CYS A 43 -44.73 1.03 16.52
N LEU A 44 -45.58 0.54 17.43
CA LEU A 44 -45.17 0.21 18.80
C LEU A 44 -44.27 -1.03 18.89
N VAL A 45 -44.46 -2.01 18.00
CA VAL A 45 -43.56 -3.18 17.89
C VAL A 45 -42.23 -2.79 17.25
N PHE A 46 -42.23 -1.89 16.27
CA PHE A 46 -40.99 -1.36 15.68
C PHE A 46 -40.22 -0.41 16.62
N ILE A 47 -40.89 0.38 17.46
CA ILE A 47 -40.21 1.30 18.39
C ILE A 47 -39.60 0.57 19.59
N LEU A 48 -40.13 -0.61 19.97
CA LEU A 48 -39.60 -1.39 21.10
C LEU A 48 -38.66 -2.54 20.68
N ALA A 49 -38.68 -2.97 19.40
CA ALA A 49 -37.74 -3.95 18.85
C ALA A 49 -36.49 -3.32 18.20
N VAL A 50 -36.45 -2.00 18.06
CA VAL A 50 -35.26 -1.27 17.59
C VAL A 50 -34.54 -0.65 18.80
N PRO A 51 -33.84 -1.48 19.58
CA PRO A 51 -32.55 -1.02 20.11
C PRO A 51 -31.42 -2.06 20.03
N VAL A 52 -31.42 -3.00 19.08
CA VAL A 52 -30.26 -3.92 18.89
C VAL A 52 -29.81 -4.09 17.43
N MET A 53 -30.68 -3.87 16.43
CA MET A 53 -30.32 -4.09 15.01
C MET A 53 -29.65 -2.90 14.30
N ALA A 54 -29.62 -1.71 14.90
CA ALA A 54 -28.86 -0.58 14.35
C ALA A 54 -27.36 -0.67 14.68
N ALA A 55 -26.98 -1.55 15.60
CA ALA A 55 -25.59 -1.75 16.03
C ALA A 55 -24.84 -2.83 15.22
N SER A 56 -25.48 -3.46 14.22
CA SER A 56 -24.93 -4.62 13.52
C SER A 56 -24.75 -4.42 12.00
N MET A 57 -24.87 -3.19 11.51
CA MET A 57 -24.52 -2.87 10.12
C MET A 57 -23.36 -1.86 10.17
N PRO A 58 -22.11 -2.32 10.10
CA PRO A 58 -20.95 -1.45 10.21
C PRO A 58 -20.99 -0.32 9.19
N ALA A 59 -20.39 0.80 9.55
CA ALA A 59 -20.27 2.00 8.72
C ALA A 59 -19.86 1.66 7.28
N PHE A 60 -18.99 0.66 7.13
CA PHE A 60 -18.51 0.13 5.86
C PHE A 60 -19.60 -0.45 4.92
N TYR A 61 -20.50 -1.30 5.41
CA TYR A 61 -21.55 -1.88 4.56
C TYR A 61 -22.52 -0.79 4.08
N ASN A 62 -22.82 0.20 4.93
CA ASN A 62 -23.57 1.39 4.51
C ASN A 62 -22.80 2.26 3.50
N MET A 63 -21.47 2.37 3.62
CA MET A 63 -20.61 3.06 2.66
C MET A 63 -20.65 2.36 1.30
N LEU A 64 -20.40 1.05 1.24
CA LEU A 64 -20.50 0.23 0.03
C LEU A 64 -21.87 0.37 -0.63
N TYR A 65 -22.96 0.26 0.14
CA TYR A 65 -24.33 0.46 -0.37
C TYR A 65 -24.57 1.87 -0.90
N THR A 66 -23.91 2.88 -0.33
CA THR A 66 -24.07 4.27 -0.78
C THR A 66 -23.31 4.52 -2.09
N VAL A 67 -22.15 3.89 -2.27
CA VAL A 67 -21.31 4.04 -3.47
C VAL A 67 -21.82 3.18 -4.62
N SER A 68 -22.06 1.90 -4.39
CA SER A 68 -22.58 0.96 -5.37
C SER A 68 -23.48 -0.07 -4.68
N PRO A 69 -24.80 0.21 -4.57
CA PRO A 69 -25.74 -0.75 -4.00
C PRO A 69 -25.71 -2.11 -4.70
N ALA A 70 -25.42 -2.13 -6.01
CA ALA A 70 -25.30 -3.35 -6.80
C ALA A 70 -24.05 -4.17 -6.39
N THR A 71 -22.90 -3.52 -6.25
CA THR A 71 -21.67 -4.17 -5.77
C THR A 71 -21.87 -4.71 -4.35
N ALA A 72 -22.50 -3.92 -3.49
CA ALA A 72 -22.71 -4.29 -2.11
C ALA A 72 -23.65 -5.50 -1.90
N GLN A 73 -24.49 -5.84 -2.89
CA GLN A 73 -25.29 -7.09 -2.85
C GLN A 73 -24.44 -8.35 -2.99
N PHE A 74 -23.26 -8.26 -3.62
CA PHE A 74 -22.38 -9.41 -3.79
C PHE A 74 -21.61 -9.75 -2.51
N PHE A 75 -21.30 -8.73 -1.72
CA PHE A 75 -20.56 -8.88 -0.47
C PHE A 75 -21.43 -9.45 0.64
N LYS A 76 -20.90 -10.51 1.26
CA LYS A 76 -21.47 -11.13 2.43
C LYS A 76 -20.86 -10.55 3.70
N PRO A 77 -21.68 -10.14 4.68
CA PRO A 77 -21.17 -9.68 5.96
C PRO A 77 -20.47 -10.81 6.74
N VAL A 78 -19.30 -10.53 7.34
CA VAL A 78 -18.52 -11.48 8.15
C VAL A 78 -18.47 -11.06 9.62
N HIS A 79 -18.07 -9.83 9.92
CA HIS A 79 -18.06 -9.21 11.26
C HIS A 79 -17.28 -9.97 12.34
N LEU A 80 -16.14 -10.53 11.95
CA LEU A 80 -15.21 -11.14 12.88
C LEU A 80 -14.04 -10.20 13.13
N SER A 81 -13.73 -9.96 14.40
CA SER A 81 -12.71 -8.99 14.79
C SER A 81 -11.73 -9.54 15.82
N CYS A 82 -10.56 -8.92 15.87
CA CYS A 82 -9.51 -9.13 16.84
C CYS A 82 -9.00 -7.76 17.30
N GLU A 83 -8.79 -7.61 18.60
CA GLU A 83 -8.27 -6.38 19.19
C GLU A 83 -6.92 -6.66 19.85
N ASP A 84 -5.95 -5.82 19.57
CA ASP A 84 -4.65 -5.81 20.23
C ASP A 84 -4.04 -4.41 20.15
N ASN A 85 -3.21 -4.06 21.14
CA ASN A 85 -2.54 -2.75 21.23
C ASN A 85 -3.48 -1.53 20.96
N GLY A 86 -4.72 -1.58 21.44
CA GLY A 86 -5.71 -0.50 21.26
C GLY A 86 -6.20 -0.31 19.81
N ILE A 87 -5.95 -1.29 18.94
CA ILE A 87 -6.42 -1.33 17.55
C ILE A 87 -7.34 -2.52 17.39
N ARG A 88 -8.47 -2.30 16.72
CA ARG A 88 -9.43 -3.33 16.31
C ARG A 88 -9.27 -3.61 14.83
N MET A 89 -8.93 -4.84 14.48
CA MET A 89 -8.99 -5.34 13.11
C MET A 89 -10.27 -6.15 12.93
N GLU A 90 -11.10 -5.82 11.94
CA GLU A 90 -12.35 -6.53 11.64
C GLU A 90 -12.42 -6.93 10.16
N VAL A 91 -12.75 -8.20 9.90
CA VAL A 91 -13.17 -8.64 8.57
C VAL A 91 -14.64 -8.29 8.42
N SER A 92 -14.91 -7.23 7.67
CA SER A 92 -16.25 -6.63 7.52
C SER A 92 -17.11 -7.45 6.58
N ALA A 93 -16.60 -7.77 5.39
CA ALA A 93 -17.33 -8.50 4.37
C ALA A 93 -16.40 -9.25 3.42
N ALA A 94 -16.91 -10.30 2.78
CA ALA A 94 -16.21 -11.04 1.74
C ALA A 94 -17.12 -11.31 0.54
N TYR A 95 -16.55 -11.29 -0.65
CA TYR A 95 -17.19 -11.70 -1.89
C TYR A 95 -16.29 -12.69 -2.59
N ILE A 96 -16.82 -13.88 -2.87
CA ILE A 96 -16.09 -14.95 -3.55
C ILE A 96 -16.78 -15.17 -4.89
N HIS A 97 -16.01 -15.15 -5.97
CA HIS A 97 -16.50 -15.43 -7.31
C HIS A 97 -15.39 -16.08 -8.14
N GLU A 98 -15.72 -17.16 -8.85
CA GLU A 98 -14.73 -17.91 -9.63
C GLU A 98 -13.52 -18.28 -8.75
N ASN A 99 -12.31 -17.95 -9.20
CA ASN A 99 -11.05 -18.14 -8.48
C ASN A 99 -10.63 -16.95 -7.61
N ILE A 100 -11.50 -15.96 -7.38
CA ILE A 100 -11.19 -14.70 -6.69
C ILE A 100 -11.99 -14.54 -5.40
N ALA A 101 -11.32 -14.07 -4.34
CA ALA A 101 -11.93 -13.57 -3.12
C ALA A 101 -11.54 -12.11 -2.88
N GLU A 102 -12.54 -11.25 -2.80
CA GLU A 102 -12.43 -9.85 -2.38
C GLU A 102 -12.89 -9.74 -0.93
N ILE A 103 -12.01 -9.30 -0.04
CA ILE A 103 -12.25 -9.24 1.39
C ILE A 103 -11.99 -7.82 1.88
N TYR A 104 -12.97 -7.24 2.56
CA TYR A 104 -12.79 -5.96 3.23
C TYR A 104 -12.41 -6.15 4.68
N ILE A 105 -11.30 -5.52 5.05
CA ILE A 105 -10.81 -5.46 6.43
C ILE A 105 -10.77 -4.02 6.89
N SER A 106 -11.36 -3.75 8.04
CA SER A 106 -11.22 -2.47 8.72
C SER A 106 -10.17 -2.58 9.82
N VAL A 107 -9.38 -1.52 9.97
CA VAL A 107 -8.40 -1.34 11.04
C VAL A 107 -8.76 -0.04 11.75
N GLN A 108 -9.23 -0.14 12.99
CA GLN A 108 -9.71 0.98 13.78
C GLN A 108 -8.77 1.26 14.95
N ASP A 109 -8.32 2.50 15.06
CA ASP A 109 -7.67 3.00 16.27
C ASP A 109 -8.73 3.40 17.30
N LEU A 110 -8.78 2.70 18.43
CA LEU A 110 -9.80 2.89 19.45
C LEU A 110 -9.58 4.17 20.28
N GLU A 111 -8.36 4.73 20.27
CA GLU A 111 -8.01 5.95 21.00
C GLU A 111 -7.90 7.16 20.07
N GLY A 112 -7.69 6.94 18.76
CA GLY A 112 -7.57 7.98 17.74
C GLY A 112 -6.25 8.76 17.78
N THR A 113 -5.16 8.12 18.19
CA THR A 113 -3.83 8.73 18.37
C THR A 113 -2.66 7.93 17.77
N LYS A 114 -2.91 6.75 17.20
CA LYS A 114 -1.90 5.78 16.75
C LYS A 114 -1.56 5.93 15.28
N PHE A 115 -2.55 6.11 14.41
CA PHE A 115 -2.33 6.25 12.97
C PHE A 115 -3.29 7.22 12.28
N ASP A 116 -2.87 7.70 11.13
CA ASP A 116 -3.56 8.61 10.23
C ASP A 116 -3.92 7.95 8.88
N GLU A 117 -4.36 8.75 7.90
CA GLU A 117 -4.73 8.29 6.56
C GLU A 117 -3.58 7.69 5.74
N THR A 118 -2.33 7.81 6.19
CA THR A 118 -1.15 7.26 5.51
C THR A 118 -0.83 5.83 5.94
N ILE A 119 -1.70 5.22 6.74
CA ILE A 119 -1.59 3.86 7.22
C ILE A 119 -1.22 2.85 6.13
N ASP A 120 -0.29 1.97 6.45
CA ASP A 120 0.16 0.87 5.61
C ASP A 120 0.29 -0.40 6.45
N LEU A 121 -0.12 -1.55 5.91
CA LEU A 121 -0.02 -2.85 6.61
C LEU A 121 1.41 -3.41 6.62
N PHE A 122 2.33 -2.73 5.92
CA PHE A 122 3.69 -3.16 5.68
C PHE A 122 3.74 -4.55 5.02
N ASP A 123 4.93 -5.13 4.87
CA ASP A 123 5.09 -6.54 4.48
C ASP A 123 4.82 -7.50 5.66
N SER A 124 3.91 -7.13 6.56
CA SER A 124 3.68 -7.80 7.85
C SER A 124 2.40 -8.64 7.91
N TYR A 125 1.55 -8.55 6.88
CA TYR A 125 0.34 -9.34 6.81
C TYR A 125 0.60 -10.74 6.24
N GLN A 126 -0.18 -11.71 6.71
CA GLN A 126 -0.14 -13.08 6.24
C GLN A 126 -1.56 -13.58 5.99
N ILE A 127 -1.74 -14.25 4.86
CA ILE A 127 -2.99 -14.87 4.45
C ILE A 127 -2.77 -16.38 4.45
N ASN A 128 -3.34 -17.06 5.43
CA ASN A 128 -3.24 -18.52 5.54
C ASN A 128 -4.46 -19.16 4.86
N THR A 129 -4.22 -19.72 3.68
CA THR A 129 -5.18 -20.43 2.83
C THR A 129 -4.88 -21.93 2.80
N PRO A 130 -5.88 -22.78 2.52
CA PRO A 130 -5.66 -24.21 2.26
C PRO A 130 -5.26 -24.50 0.80
N PHE A 131 -5.00 -23.48 -0.01
CA PHE A 131 -4.68 -23.55 -1.45
C PHE A 131 -3.59 -22.54 -1.81
N ASP A 132 -2.90 -22.80 -2.92
CA ASP A 132 -1.90 -21.88 -3.46
C ASP A 132 -2.59 -20.69 -4.15
N CYS A 133 -2.13 -19.48 -3.83
CA CYS A 133 -2.72 -18.24 -4.32
C CYS A 133 -1.70 -17.10 -4.39
N SER A 134 -2.03 -16.09 -5.21
CA SER A 134 -1.49 -14.74 -5.11
C SER A 134 -2.46 -13.87 -4.30
N SER A 135 -1.93 -12.83 -3.66
CA SER A 135 -2.76 -11.85 -2.98
C SER A 135 -2.16 -10.46 -3.05
N HIS A 136 -3.01 -9.45 -3.02
CA HIS A 136 -2.60 -8.06 -2.81
C HIS A 136 -3.57 -7.35 -1.88
N CYS A 137 -3.08 -6.31 -1.21
CA CYS A 137 -3.85 -5.48 -0.31
C CYS A 137 -3.77 -4.02 -0.73
N VAL A 138 -4.90 -3.32 -0.71
CA VAL A 138 -4.99 -1.90 -1.08
C VAL A 138 -5.76 -1.12 -0.03
N LEU A 139 -5.21 0.00 0.42
CA LEU A 139 -5.93 0.97 1.23
C LEU A 139 -7.06 1.59 0.40
N SER A 140 -8.30 1.28 0.75
CA SER A 140 -9.51 1.78 0.10
C SER A 140 -9.94 3.14 0.65
N GLY A 141 -9.65 3.44 1.91
CA GLY A 141 -9.92 4.75 2.50
C GLY A 141 -9.66 4.83 3.99
N TYR A 142 -9.77 6.05 4.53
CA TYR A 142 -9.67 6.35 5.96
C TYR A 142 -10.81 7.28 6.38
N ASP A 143 -11.48 6.95 7.48
CA ASP A 143 -12.49 7.76 8.12
C ASP A 143 -11.91 8.45 9.38
N PRO A 144 -11.66 9.76 9.34
CA PRO A 144 -11.09 10.50 10.47
C PRO A 144 -12.06 10.67 11.65
N ASP A 145 -13.38 10.51 11.45
CA ASP A 145 -14.35 10.65 12.54
C ASP A 145 -14.36 9.41 13.45
N THR A 146 -14.03 8.24 12.88
CA THR A 146 -14.01 6.95 13.57
C THR A 146 -12.61 6.36 13.69
N HIS A 147 -11.59 7.05 13.16
CA HIS A 147 -10.19 6.61 13.06
C HIS A 147 -10.05 5.20 12.48
N THR A 148 -10.80 4.93 11.40
CA THR A 148 -10.89 3.61 10.77
C THR A 148 -10.35 3.65 9.36
N ALA A 149 -9.36 2.81 9.09
CA ALA A 149 -8.85 2.52 7.76
C ALA A 149 -9.56 1.30 7.18
N GLU A 150 -9.87 1.31 5.88
CA GLU A 150 -10.49 0.19 5.17
C GLU A 150 -9.52 -0.30 4.10
N PHE A 151 -9.25 -1.60 4.11
CA PHE A 151 -8.41 -2.28 3.14
C PHE A 151 -9.23 -3.27 2.32
N LEU A 152 -8.97 -3.32 1.02
CA LEU A 152 -9.44 -4.38 0.14
C LEU A 152 -8.30 -5.37 -0.06
N ILE A 153 -8.56 -6.62 0.26
CA ILE A 153 -7.67 -7.74 -0.01
C ILE A 153 -8.27 -8.53 -1.15
N THR A 154 -7.48 -8.74 -2.19
CA THR A 154 -7.84 -9.59 -3.32
C THR A 154 -6.95 -10.82 -3.27
N ILE A 155 -7.57 -11.99 -3.29
CA ILE A 155 -6.88 -13.28 -3.35
C ILE A 155 -7.31 -13.96 -4.64
N GLU A 156 -6.33 -14.46 -5.39
CA GLU A 156 -6.56 -15.21 -6.62
C GLU A 156 -5.94 -16.60 -6.48
N GLN A 157 -6.79 -17.63 -6.51
CA GLN A 157 -6.33 -19.02 -6.52
C GLN A 157 -5.73 -19.35 -7.88
N TRP A 158 -4.58 -20.04 -7.86
CA TRP A 158 -3.86 -20.42 -9.08
C TRP A 158 -4.61 -21.49 -9.89
N ASP A 159 -4.18 -21.64 -11.16
CA ASP A 159 -4.72 -22.59 -12.14
C ASP A 159 -6.21 -22.42 -12.46
N ASP A 160 -6.74 -21.20 -12.30
CA ASP A 160 -8.15 -20.84 -12.54
C ASP A 160 -9.14 -21.77 -11.80
N GLN A 161 -8.74 -22.25 -10.62
CA GLN A 161 -9.60 -23.10 -9.79
C GLN A 161 -10.50 -22.26 -8.90
N ASP A 162 -11.76 -22.68 -8.77
CA ASP A 162 -12.68 -22.07 -7.81
C ASP A 162 -12.06 -22.06 -6.41
N ILE A 163 -12.32 -20.98 -5.65
CA ILE A 163 -11.89 -20.91 -4.25
C ILE A 163 -12.56 -22.02 -3.46
N THR A 164 -11.75 -22.94 -2.94
CA THR A 164 -12.20 -24.09 -2.15
C THR A 164 -11.57 -24.08 -0.76
N GLY A 165 -12.32 -24.50 0.26
CA GLY A 165 -11.81 -24.62 1.63
C GLY A 165 -12.81 -24.12 2.67
N ASP A 166 -12.63 -24.58 3.91
CA ASP A 166 -13.58 -24.29 4.99
C ASP A 166 -13.43 -22.86 5.52
N LYS A 167 -12.20 -22.33 5.55
CA LYS A 167 -11.87 -21.04 6.18
C LYS A 167 -10.54 -20.48 5.70
N LEU A 168 -10.38 -19.18 5.92
CA LEU A 168 -9.16 -18.41 5.73
C LEU A 168 -8.75 -17.76 7.04
N THR A 169 -7.45 -17.52 7.26
CA THR A 169 -6.98 -16.66 8.35
C THR A 169 -6.18 -15.49 7.82
N PHE A 170 -6.61 -14.28 8.14
CA PHE A 170 -5.82 -13.06 7.93
C PHE A 170 -5.16 -12.66 9.25
N SER A 171 -3.86 -12.44 9.22
CA SER A 171 -3.10 -11.95 10.37
C SER A 171 -2.21 -10.77 9.99
N LEU A 172 -2.00 -9.87 10.94
CA LEU A 172 -1.23 -8.64 10.80
C LEU A 172 -0.36 -8.46 12.03
N ARG A 173 0.90 -8.06 11.85
CA ARG A 173 1.85 -7.89 12.96
C ARG A 173 2.32 -6.46 13.15
N GLU A 174 2.36 -5.68 12.08
CA GLU A 174 2.88 -4.33 12.11
C GLU A 174 2.03 -3.41 11.23
N ILE A 175 1.94 -2.16 11.66
CA ILE A 175 1.28 -1.10 10.90
C ILE A 175 2.24 0.07 10.84
N LEU A 176 2.44 0.65 9.65
CA LEU A 176 3.14 1.93 9.50
C LEU A 176 2.13 3.06 9.40
N SER A 177 2.54 4.26 9.82
CA SER A 177 1.75 5.49 9.67
C SER A 177 2.66 6.72 9.79
N ASN A 178 2.06 7.91 9.67
CA ASN A 178 2.76 9.19 9.56
C ASN A 178 3.80 9.14 8.43
N LYS A 179 3.42 8.60 7.27
CA LYS A 179 4.31 8.57 6.10
C LYS A 179 4.46 9.99 5.57
N GLU A 180 5.70 10.45 5.48
CA GLU A 180 6.05 11.75 4.90
C GLU A 180 6.71 11.54 3.54
N THR A 181 6.33 12.37 2.56
CA THR A 181 6.95 12.39 1.24
C THR A 181 7.74 13.68 1.05
N TYR A 182 9.03 13.54 0.72
CA TYR A 182 9.87 14.60 0.22
C TYR A 182 10.02 14.49 -1.29
N LYS A 183 9.89 15.62 -1.99
CA LYS A 183 10.13 15.75 -3.44
C LYS A 183 10.80 17.08 -3.70
N GLY A 184 12.04 17.07 -4.18
CA GLY A 184 12.70 18.32 -4.55
C GLY A 184 14.21 18.25 -4.67
N ILE A 185 14.77 19.40 -5.05
CA ILE A 185 16.21 19.63 -5.16
C ILE A 185 16.86 19.60 -3.77
N ILE A 186 17.91 18.80 -3.61
CA ILE A 186 18.72 18.68 -2.40
C ILE A 186 19.79 19.78 -2.43
N ASN A 187 19.42 20.97 -1.94
CA ASN A 187 20.22 22.20 -2.06
C ASN A 187 21.54 22.16 -1.27
N GLU A 188 21.67 21.24 -0.33
CA GLU A 188 22.89 21.02 0.46
C GLU A 188 24.03 20.41 -0.38
N VAL A 189 23.72 19.84 -1.55
CA VAL A 189 24.69 19.23 -2.45
C VAL A 189 24.91 20.12 -3.65
N ASN A 190 26.10 20.71 -3.77
CA ASN A 190 26.54 21.39 -4.99
C ASN A 190 27.39 20.44 -5.83
N LEU A 191 26.79 19.91 -6.90
CA LEU A 191 27.45 18.99 -7.84
C LEU A 191 28.61 19.63 -8.62
N SER A 192 28.69 20.96 -8.72
CA SER A 192 29.79 21.66 -9.38
C SER A 192 31.10 21.65 -8.56
N ASP A 193 31.01 21.49 -7.24
CA ASP A 193 32.16 21.58 -6.30
C ASP A 193 32.28 20.32 -5.41
N ILE A 194 31.65 19.21 -5.81
CA ILE A 194 31.63 17.99 -5.00
C ILE A 194 33.02 17.33 -4.94
N GLN A 195 33.41 16.88 -3.76
CA GLN A 195 34.59 16.01 -3.62
C GLN A 195 34.16 14.57 -3.81
N PHE A 196 34.68 13.94 -4.86
CA PHE A 196 34.41 12.53 -5.11
C PHE A 196 35.18 11.63 -4.14
N ASP A 197 34.49 10.61 -3.62
CA ASP A 197 35.13 9.45 -3.01
C ASP A 197 34.79 8.22 -3.85
N ASN A 198 35.76 7.77 -4.65
CA ASN A 198 35.61 6.63 -5.55
C ASN A 198 36.03 5.32 -4.88
N THR A 199 36.13 5.29 -3.54
CA THR A 199 36.42 4.05 -2.82
C THR A 199 35.24 3.10 -3.00
N THR A 200 35.52 1.87 -3.42
CA THR A 200 34.48 0.86 -3.68
C THR A 200 34.56 -0.30 -2.71
N GLN A 201 33.51 -1.10 -2.71
CA GLN A 201 33.42 -2.39 -2.02
C GLN A 201 32.56 -3.36 -2.84
N GLY A 202 32.74 -4.66 -2.60
CA GLY A 202 31.84 -5.69 -3.10
C GLY A 202 30.72 -5.96 -2.09
N VAL A 203 29.47 -6.08 -2.56
CA VAL A 203 28.31 -6.35 -1.72
C VAL A 203 27.44 -7.49 -2.28
N ASP A 204 26.76 -8.19 -1.37
CA ASP A 204 25.64 -9.06 -1.72
C ASP A 204 24.39 -8.18 -1.88
N PRO A 205 23.81 -8.09 -3.09
CA PRO A 205 22.65 -7.24 -3.30
C PRO A 205 21.39 -7.85 -2.67
N ARG A 206 20.59 -7.01 -2.02
CA ARG A 206 19.20 -7.33 -1.65
C ARG A 206 18.18 -6.90 -2.71
N GLY A 207 18.62 -6.13 -3.70
CA GLY A 207 17.80 -5.64 -4.80
C GLY A 207 18.67 -5.00 -5.87
N ILE A 208 18.29 -5.15 -7.13
CA ILE A 208 18.97 -4.56 -8.28
C ILE A 208 17.91 -3.87 -9.15
N GLY A 209 18.15 -2.60 -9.48
CA GLY A 209 17.36 -1.82 -10.43
C GLY A 209 18.05 -1.72 -11.78
N GLY A 210 17.27 -1.63 -12.85
CA GLY A 210 17.75 -1.49 -14.23
C GLY A 210 18.00 -2.84 -14.92
N SER A 211 17.34 -3.09 -16.05
CA SER A 211 17.36 -4.40 -16.73
C SER A 211 18.76 -4.83 -17.16
N GLU A 212 19.59 -3.90 -17.64
CA GLU A 212 20.98 -4.19 -18.03
C GLU A 212 21.83 -4.66 -16.83
N PHE A 213 21.62 -4.06 -15.66
CA PHE A 213 22.33 -4.42 -14.43
C PHE A 213 21.87 -5.79 -13.91
N ILE A 214 20.58 -6.08 -14.01
CA ILE A 214 20.01 -7.40 -13.66
C ILE A 214 20.59 -8.49 -14.56
N GLU A 215 20.53 -8.30 -15.89
CA GLU A 215 21.05 -9.28 -16.87
C GLU A 215 22.54 -9.55 -16.62
N LYS A 216 23.34 -8.50 -16.42
CA LYS A 216 24.78 -8.62 -16.13
C LYS A 216 25.06 -9.41 -14.85
N TYR A 217 24.24 -9.24 -13.81
CA TYR A 217 24.40 -9.96 -12.56
C TYR A 217 24.01 -11.44 -12.72
N GLU A 218 22.89 -11.74 -13.38
CA GLU A 218 22.41 -13.10 -13.61
C GLU A 218 23.33 -13.92 -14.52
N GLU A 219 24.00 -13.28 -15.49
CA GLU A 219 24.98 -13.93 -16.36
C GLU A 219 26.33 -14.22 -15.65
N SER A 220 26.59 -13.62 -14.49
CA SER A 220 27.83 -13.84 -13.75
C SER A 220 27.88 -15.26 -13.19
N ALA A 221 28.87 -16.05 -13.64
CA ALA A 221 28.95 -17.48 -13.37
C ALA A 221 29.12 -17.84 -11.87
N GLU A 222 29.47 -16.87 -11.03
CA GLU A 222 29.72 -17.05 -9.59
C GLU A 222 28.80 -16.20 -8.69
N GLN A 223 27.80 -15.46 -9.22
CA GLN A 223 27.08 -14.41 -8.46
C GLN A 223 28.07 -13.53 -7.70
N ASP A 224 29.04 -12.97 -8.44
CA ASP A 224 30.10 -12.17 -7.84
C ASP A 224 29.51 -10.97 -7.09
N LEU A 225 30.17 -10.61 -5.98
CA LEU A 225 29.85 -9.40 -5.23
C LEU A 225 29.78 -8.20 -6.17
N LEU A 226 28.66 -7.47 -6.15
CA LEU A 226 28.50 -6.27 -6.96
C LEU A 226 29.38 -5.15 -6.41
N THR A 227 30.12 -4.50 -7.30
CA THR A 227 30.97 -3.36 -6.93
C THR A 227 30.10 -2.11 -6.82
N VAL A 228 30.07 -1.53 -5.63
CA VAL A 228 29.33 -0.30 -5.29
C VAL A 228 30.25 0.70 -4.61
N LEU A 229 29.80 1.95 -4.44
CA LEU A 229 30.50 2.89 -3.57
C LEU A 229 30.59 2.37 -2.14
N LYS A 230 31.72 2.64 -1.50
CA LYS A 230 31.86 2.45 -0.06
C LYS A 230 31.32 3.69 0.66
N PRO A 231 30.42 3.56 1.65
CA PRO A 231 29.95 4.69 2.43
C PRO A 231 31.11 5.50 3.01
N SER A 232 31.16 6.80 2.72
CA SER A 232 32.24 7.72 3.12
C SER A 232 31.83 8.68 4.26
N GLY A 233 30.73 8.37 4.94
CA GLY A 233 30.10 9.20 5.97
C GLY A 233 28.95 10.03 5.40
N THR A 234 28.25 10.80 6.24
CA THR A 234 27.09 11.60 5.82
C THR A 234 27.53 12.86 5.08
N ILE A 235 27.14 12.98 3.81
CA ILE A 235 27.26 14.21 3.00
C ILE A 235 26.16 15.20 3.41
N CYS A 236 24.91 14.75 3.38
CA CYS A 236 23.75 15.49 3.86
C CYS A 236 22.61 14.53 4.25
N SER A 237 21.59 15.06 4.92
CA SER A 237 20.39 14.33 5.33
C SER A 237 19.16 15.16 4.95
N PRO A 238 18.60 14.98 3.72
CA PRO A 238 17.51 15.82 3.23
C PRO A 238 16.22 15.67 4.04
N VAL A 239 15.99 14.49 4.62
CA VAL A 239 14.91 14.20 5.58
C VAL A 239 15.41 13.24 6.66
N ASP A 240 14.69 13.14 7.78
CA ASP A 240 15.04 12.16 8.82
C ASP A 240 14.98 10.74 8.26
N GLY A 241 15.91 9.90 8.69
CA GLY A 241 16.02 8.52 8.19
C GLY A 241 16.64 8.36 6.80
N VAL A 242 16.93 9.43 6.06
CA VAL A 242 17.58 9.38 4.73
C VAL A 242 18.88 10.19 4.76
N SER A 243 19.97 9.64 4.25
CA SER A 243 21.25 10.35 4.17
C SER A 243 22.02 10.01 2.91
N LEU A 244 22.58 11.01 2.25
CA LEU A 244 23.55 10.75 1.19
C LEU A 244 24.89 10.38 1.81
N THR A 245 25.48 9.28 1.34
CA THR A 245 26.70 8.70 1.93
C THR A 245 27.84 8.49 0.96
N GLY A 246 27.64 8.80 -0.32
CA GLY A 246 28.70 8.72 -1.33
C GLY A 246 28.26 9.34 -2.64
N ILE A 247 29.18 10.05 -3.30
CA ILE A 247 29.06 10.48 -4.70
C ILE A 247 30.43 10.26 -5.32
N GLY A 248 30.48 9.53 -6.42
CA GLY A 248 31.75 9.13 -7.04
C GLY A 248 31.55 8.50 -8.40
N TYR A 249 32.66 8.24 -9.09
CA TYR A 249 32.67 7.53 -10.36
C TYR A 249 33.29 6.15 -10.19
N VAL A 250 32.55 5.11 -10.61
CA VAL A 250 32.97 3.70 -10.60
C VAL A 250 32.84 3.17 -12.02
N ASP A 251 33.92 2.63 -12.56
CA ASP A 251 33.99 2.12 -13.94
C ASP A 251 33.49 3.10 -15.03
N GLY A 252 33.59 4.41 -14.76
CA GLY A 252 33.16 5.47 -15.67
C GLY A 252 31.71 5.91 -15.52
N TYR A 253 30.92 5.27 -14.67
CA TYR A 253 29.55 5.66 -14.34
C TYR A 253 29.51 6.50 -13.07
N LEU A 254 28.55 7.42 -13.01
CA LEU A 254 28.29 8.19 -11.80
C LEU A 254 27.47 7.33 -10.84
N HIS A 255 27.96 7.22 -9.61
CA HIS A 255 27.30 6.54 -8.51
C HIS A 255 26.91 7.57 -7.45
N ILE A 256 25.68 7.47 -6.94
CA ILE A 256 25.16 8.28 -5.83
C ILE A 256 24.55 7.33 -4.81
N GLN A 257 25.16 7.27 -3.64
CA GLN A 257 24.75 6.38 -2.58
C GLN A 257 23.87 7.09 -1.55
N VAL A 258 22.73 6.46 -1.26
CA VAL A 258 21.79 6.88 -0.22
C VAL A 258 21.70 5.79 0.85
N TYR A 259 21.64 6.20 2.09
CA TYR A 259 21.40 5.39 3.27
C TYR A 259 19.98 5.63 3.78
N TYR A 260 19.27 4.54 4.05
CA TYR A 260 17.94 4.47 4.61
C TYR A 260 18.00 3.77 5.97
N LYS A 261 17.59 4.49 7.01
CA LYS A 261 17.65 4.04 8.40
C LYS A 261 16.44 3.18 8.78
N ASP A 262 16.69 2.09 9.49
CA ASP A 262 15.70 1.23 10.17
C ASP A 262 14.57 0.77 9.25
N ILE A 263 14.92 0.35 8.02
CA ILE A 263 13.94 0.07 6.96
C ILE A 263 12.99 -1.07 7.30
N LEU A 264 13.37 -1.93 8.25
CA LEU A 264 12.54 -3.01 8.76
C LEU A 264 11.37 -2.51 9.62
N LYS A 265 11.36 -1.24 9.99
CA LYS A 265 10.31 -0.61 10.83
C LYS A 265 9.77 0.68 10.27
N THR A 266 10.49 1.31 9.35
CA THR A 266 10.11 2.61 8.80
C THR A 266 9.71 2.54 7.34
N ASP A 267 10.09 1.47 6.62
CA ASP A 267 9.96 1.41 5.18
C ASP A 267 10.55 2.66 4.50
N ASN A 268 11.63 3.22 5.03
CA ASN A 268 12.27 4.37 4.43
C ASN A 268 12.85 3.96 3.07
N HIS A 269 12.40 4.62 2.00
CA HIS A 269 12.84 4.35 0.63
C HIS A 269 12.71 5.59 -0.25
N GLY A 270 13.21 5.50 -1.48
CA GLY A 270 13.07 6.59 -2.44
C GLY A 270 13.89 6.40 -3.70
N THR A 271 14.10 7.50 -4.41
CA THR A 271 14.88 7.58 -5.63
C THR A 271 15.68 8.87 -5.68
N ILE A 272 16.77 8.82 -6.45
CA ILE A 272 17.57 9.98 -6.82
C ILE A 272 17.44 10.20 -8.32
N ALA A 273 17.42 11.47 -8.72
CA ALA A 273 17.48 11.91 -10.10
C ALA A 273 18.39 13.14 -10.22
N LEU A 274 18.73 13.51 -11.46
CA LEU A 274 19.50 14.70 -11.79
C LEU A 274 18.64 15.65 -12.62
N THR A 275 18.45 16.88 -12.16
CA THR A 275 17.71 17.91 -12.90
C THR A 275 18.70 18.87 -13.54
N ASN A 276 18.65 19.02 -14.86
CA ASN A 276 19.51 19.96 -15.58
C ASN A 276 19.12 21.41 -15.23
N LYS A 277 20.11 22.23 -14.85
CA LYS A 277 19.91 23.62 -14.40
C LYS A 277 19.40 24.58 -15.47
N GLU A 278 19.64 24.27 -16.75
CA GLU A 278 19.23 25.12 -17.87
C GLU A 278 17.90 24.69 -18.49
N THR A 279 17.64 23.38 -18.58
CA THR A 279 16.48 22.83 -19.30
C THR A 279 15.34 22.36 -18.39
N ASP A 280 15.57 22.25 -17.08
CA ASP A 280 14.68 21.61 -16.10
C ASP A 280 14.39 20.12 -16.40
N GLU A 281 15.11 19.51 -17.34
CA GLU A 281 14.99 18.09 -17.67
C GLU A 281 15.51 17.24 -16.51
N THR A 282 14.71 16.26 -16.07
CA THR A 282 15.08 15.35 -14.98
C THR A 282 15.41 13.98 -15.53
N ILE A 283 16.61 13.50 -15.21
CA ILE A 283 17.16 12.21 -15.62
C ILE A 283 17.13 11.29 -14.41
N SER A 284 16.42 10.16 -14.53
CA SER A 284 16.43 9.09 -13.52
C SER A 284 17.71 8.26 -13.62
N ALA A 285 18.08 7.59 -12.54
CA ALA A 285 19.15 6.59 -12.58
C ALA A 285 18.82 5.45 -13.55
N ASP A 286 19.83 4.95 -14.26
CA ASP A 286 19.72 3.82 -15.19
C ASP A 286 19.64 2.47 -14.45
N GLY A 287 20.20 2.43 -13.24
CA GLY A 287 20.14 1.28 -12.37
C GLY A 287 20.42 1.62 -10.92
N SER A 288 20.27 0.63 -10.05
CA SER A 288 20.62 0.75 -8.64
C SER A 288 21.03 -0.59 -8.04
N VAL A 289 21.80 -0.55 -6.96
CA VAL A 289 22.13 -1.72 -6.15
C VAL A 289 21.80 -1.43 -4.69
N ALA A 290 20.84 -2.14 -4.14
CA ALA A 290 20.47 -2.05 -2.73
C ALA A 290 21.19 -3.13 -1.93
N PHE A 291 21.72 -2.78 -0.75
CA PHE A 291 22.40 -3.72 0.14
C PHE A 291 22.22 -3.32 1.61
N PHE A 292 22.29 -4.31 2.51
CA PHE A 292 22.18 -4.08 3.94
C PHE A 292 23.49 -3.57 4.54
N ASP A 293 23.38 -2.86 5.66
CA ASP A 293 24.51 -2.68 6.57
C ASP A 293 24.86 -3.99 7.31
N ASP A 294 25.96 -4.00 8.06
CA ASP A 294 26.43 -5.19 8.77
C ASP A 294 25.39 -5.75 9.78
N ALA A 295 24.51 -4.89 10.31
CA ALA A 295 23.47 -5.27 11.26
C ALA A 295 22.22 -5.87 10.58
N GLY A 296 22.00 -5.60 9.29
CA GLY A 296 20.81 -6.03 8.55
C GLY A 296 19.56 -5.21 8.85
N GLU A 297 19.70 -4.04 9.49
CA GLU A 297 18.57 -3.19 9.91
C GLU A 297 18.41 -1.97 8.99
N ASN A 298 19.51 -1.53 8.39
CA ASN A 298 19.56 -0.35 7.54
C ASN A 298 19.92 -0.75 6.12
N SER A 299 19.50 0.05 5.14
CA SER A 299 19.82 -0.20 3.74
C SER A 299 20.63 0.93 3.17
N TYR A 300 21.60 0.59 2.33
CA TYR A 300 22.14 1.48 1.34
C TYR A 300 21.47 1.19 -0.01
N GLU A 301 21.41 2.21 -0.85
CA GLU A 301 21.11 2.08 -2.27
C GLU A 301 22.10 2.94 -3.06
N ASP A 302 22.79 2.31 -4.00
CA ASP A 302 23.78 2.95 -4.88
C ASP A 302 23.14 3.15 -6.26
N TYR A 303 22.74 4.39 -6.58
CA TYR A 303 22.09 4.76 -7.85
C TYR A 303 23.14 5.03 -8.91
N ILE A 304 22.94 4.50 -10.11
CA ILE A 304 23.93 4.47 -11.19
C ILE A 304 23.41 5.25 -12.40
N PHE A 305 24.20 6.21 -12.87
CA PHE A 305 23.95 6.98 -14.09
C PHE A 305 25.08 6.72 -15.08
N THR A 306 24.72 6.20 -16.25
CA THR A 306 25.65 5.75 -17.29
C THR A 306 26.00 6.85 -18.30
N GLU A 307 25.11 7.84 -18.45
CA GLU A 307 25.22 8.90 -19.46
C GLU A 307 25.60 10.28 -18.90
N ILE A 308 26.23 10.34 -17.71
CA ILE A 308 26.62 11.61 -17.05
C ILE A 308 28.14 11.72 -16.90
N PRO A 309 28.84 12.35 -17.86
CA PRO A 309 30.27 12.63 -17.75
C PRO A 309 30.62 13.52 -16.55
N ALA A 310 31.80 13.30 -15.96
CA ALA A 310 32.26 14.05 -14.78
C ALA A 310 32.38 15.56 -15.05
N GLU A 311 32.73 15.94 -16.28
CA GLU A 311 32.87 17.32 -16.71
C GLU A 311 31.54 18.09 -16.82
N THR A 312 30.42 17.40 -17.02
CA THR A 312 29.08 18.01 -17.13
C THR A 312 28.25 17.86 -15.86
N LEU A 313 28.71 17.10 -14.86
CA LEU A 313 27.99 16.90 -13.60
C LEU A 313 27.57 18.23 -12.93
N GLY A 314 28.40 19.27 -13.06
CA GLY A 314 28.11 20.61 -12.52
C GLY A 314 26.91 21.30 -13.17
N GLU A 315 26.42 20.84 -14.32
CA GLU A 315 25.23 21.36 -15.02
C GLU A 315 23.91 20.87 -14.39
N TYR A 316 23.98 19.93 -13.43
CA TYR A 316 22.82 19.34 -12.79
C TYR A 316 22.69 19.76 -11.34
N ASP A 317 21.44 19.78 -10.87
CA ASP A 317 21.05 19.75 -9.47
C ASP A 317 20.61 18.34 -9.08
N LEU A 318 20.90 17.96 -7.84
CA LEU A 318 20.48 16.67 -7.32
C LEU A 318 19.01 16.74 -6.87
N TYR A 319 18.17 15.86 -7.39
CA TYR A 319 16.76 15.75 -7.01
C TYR A 319 16.53 14.45 -6.23
N GLY A 320 15.76 14.54 -5.14
CA GLY A 320 15.34 13.38 -4.35
C GLY A 320 13.82 13.26 -4.27
N GLU A 321 13.34 12.02 -4.33
CA GLU A 321 11.98 11.65 -3.94
C GLU A 321 12.06 10.56 -2.86
N PHE A 322 11.67 10.89 -1.63
CA PHE A 322 11.79 9.98 -0.48
C PHE A 322 10.46 9.82 0.23
N ILE A 323 10.19 8.59 0.68
CA ILE A 323 9.09 8.25 1.56
C ILE A 323 9.71 7.78 2.87
N THR A 324 9.27 8.37 3.97
CA THR A 324 9.75 8.03 5.32
C THR A 324 8.58 7.83 6.26
N SER A 325 8.78 7.10 7.35
CA SER A 325 7.76 6.98 8.40
C SER A 325 8.36 6.97 9.80
N SER A 326 7.52 7.25 10.79
CA SER A 326 7.93 7.41 12.20
C SER A 326 8.20 6.11 12.96
N GLY A 327 8.07 4.95 12.30
CA GLY A 327 8.23 3.61 12.89
C GLY A 327 6.95 2.76 12.82
N SER A 328 7.05 1.51 13.28
CA SER A 328 5.95 0.54 13.25
C SER A 328 5.17 0.46 14.56
N ILE A 329 3.87 0.22 14.44
CA ILE A 329 2.98 -0.14 15.53
C ILE A 329 2.86 -1.66 15.53
N GLU A 330 3.49 -2.32 16.49
CA GLU A 330 3.44 -3.76 16.64
C GLU A 330 2.13 -4.23 17.28
N GLY A 331 1.66 -5.41 16.88
CA GLY A 331 0.55 -6.12 17.49
C GLY A 331 0.42 -7.56 16.97
N ASN A 332 -0.63 -8.24 17.40
CA ASN A 332 -0.93 -9.60 16.99
C ASN A 332 -2.41 -9.74 16.66
N TRP A 333 -2.82 -9.12 15.56
CA TRP A 333 -4.17 -9.19 15.06
C TRP A 333 -4.33 -10.40 14.16
N SER A 334 -5.34 -11.23 14.43
CA SER A 334 -5.61 -12.43 13.63
C SER A 334 -7.10 -12.74 13.63
N VAL A 335 -7.68 -12.88 12.45
CA VAL A 335 -9.08 -13.24 12.25
C VAL A 335 -9.18 -14.44 11.31
N THR A 336 -9.82 -15.51 11.79
CA THR A 336 -10.18 -16.68 10.98
C THR A 336 -11.66 -16.62 10.63
N PHE A 337 -12.00 -16.71 9.35
CA PHE A 337 -13.38 -16.60 8.88
C PHE A 337 -13.69 -17.60 7.75
N PRO A 338 -14.96 -18.01 7.59
CA PRO A 338 -15.34 -19.01 6.58
C PRO A 338 -15.25 -18.48 5.15
N LEU A 339 -14.89 -19.35 4.21
CA LEU A 339 -14.90 -19.08 2.76
C LEU A 339 -16.19 -19.66 2.14
N GLU A 340 -17.35 -19.24 2.63
CA GLU A 340 -18.62 -19.81 2.18
C GLU A 340 -19.20 -19.06 0.98
N ASN A 341 -19.18 -19.70 -0.19
CA ASN A 341 -20.18 -19.44 -1.23
C ASN A 341 -21.50 -20.07 -0.79
N THR A 342 -22.57 -19.28 -0.77
CA THR A 342 -23.90 -19.82 -0.49
C THR A 342 -24.50 -19.94 -1.86
N ASP A 343 -24.72 -21.16 -2.29
CA ASP A 343 -25.60 -21.42 -3.42
C ASP A 343 -26.87 -20.62 -3.22
N ASN A 344 -27.13 -19.68 -4.13
CA ASN A 344 -28.45 -19.05 -4.23
C ASN A 344 -29.42 -20.15 -4.65
N HIS A 345 -30.08 -20.77 -3.68
CA HIS A 345 -31.18 -21.71 -3.92
C HIS A 345 -32.44 -21.00 -4.45
#